data_AF-A0A8D8ABT6-F1
#
_entry.id   AF-A0A8D8ABT6-F1
#
_cell.length_a   1.000
_cell.length_b   1.000
_cell.length_c   1.000
_cell.angle_alpha   90.00
_cell.angle_beta   90.00
_cell.angle_gamma   90.00
#
_symmetry.space_group_name_H-M   'P 1'
#
loop_
_entity.id
_entity.type
_entity.pdbx_description
1 polymer ?
#
loop_
_entity_poly.entity_id
_entity_poly.type
_entity_poly.pdbx_seq_one_letter_code
_entity_poly.pdbx_strand_id
1 'polypeptide(L)'
;GAYQKIITAMSSKFKLSELGDVKHFLGVQVARTQGGFSLCQRSYIEKLLLRFCMDQAKGSRIPMDPGYVSHKEEMTQLPSNEQFQSVVGGLLYISVNTRPDIAISS
;
A
#
# COMPACT_ATOMS: atom_id res chain seq x y z
N GLY A 1 -7.32 -31.03 -5.15
CA GLY A 1 -6.33 -30.13 -5.80
C GLY A 1 -5.02 -30.12 -5.03
N ALA A 2 -3.95 -29.52 -5.58
CA ALA A 2 -2.63 -29.44 -4.92
C ALA A 2 -2.69 -28.79 -3.52
N TYR A 3 -3.53 -27.75 -3.36
CA TYR A 3 -3.80 -27.10 -2.08
C TYR A 3 -4.22 -28.09 -0.97
N GLN A 4 -5.21 -28.94 -1.25
CA GLN A 4 -5.72 -29.91 -0.27
C GLN A 4 -4.65 -30.91 0.17
N LYS A 5 -3.79 -31.35 -0.75
CA LYS A 5 -2.69 -32.27 -0.42
C LYS A 5 -1.70 -31.64 0.55
N ILE A 6 -1.39 -30.35 0.37
CA ILE A 6 -0.48 -29.61 1.27
C ILE A 6 -1.11 -29.46 2.66
N ILE A 7 -2.38 -29.06 2.73
CA ILE A 7 -3.10 -28.92 4.00
C ILE A 7 -3.15 -30.26 4.73
N THR A 8 -3.51 -31.35 4.06
CA THR A 8 -3.55 -32.69 4.68
C THR A 8 -2.17 -33.13 5.21
N ALA A 9 -1.11 -32.91 4.44
CA ALA A 9 0.25 -33.25 4.87
C ALA A 9 0.68 -32.43 6.11
N MET A 10 0.43 -31.12 6.09
CA MET A 10 0.76 -30.22 7.21
C MET A 10 -0.08 -30.53 8.46
N SER A 11 -1.37 -30.82 8.31
CA SER A 11 -2.29 -31.10 9.43
C SER A 11 -1.91 -32.36 10.22
N SER A 12 -1.17 -33.29 9.60
CA SER A 12 -0.64 -34.47 10.29
C SER A 12 0.45 -34.15 11.31
N LYS A 13 1.13 -33.00 11.17
CA LYS A 13 2.27 -32.59 12.01
C LYS A 13 2.00 -31.32 12.81
N PHE A 14 1.06 -30.50 12.38
CA PHE A 14 0.77 -29.20 12.95
C PHE A 14 -0.73 -29.00 13.11
N LYS A 15 -1.12 -28.28 14.16
CA LYS A 15 -2.50 -27.82 14.31
C LYS A 15 -2.75 -26.66 13.35
N LEU A 16 -3.35 -26.98 12.20
CA LEU A 16 -3.73 -25.98 11.21
C LEU A 16 -5.12 -25.41 11.48
N SER A 17 -5.30 -24.14 11.16
CA SER A 17 -6.60 -23.47 11.13
C SER A 17 -6.76 -22.78 9.79
N GLU A 18 -7.87 -23.05 9.12
CA GLU A 18 -8.20 -22.39 7.85
C GLU A 18 -8.90 -21.05 8.15
N LEU A 19 -8.30 -19.96 7.68
CA LEU A 19 -8.80 -18.60 7.89
C LEU A 19 -9.86 -18.17 6.85
N GLY A 20 -10.16 -19.04 5.90
CA GLY A 20 -11.04 -18.76 4.76
C GLY A 20 -10.39 -17.85 3.72
N ASP A 21 -11.23 -17.13 2.98
CA ASP A 21 -10.79 -16.23 1.91
C ASP A 21 -9.97 -15.04 2.45
N VAL A 22 -8.92 -14.67 1.72
CA VAL A 22 -8.10 -13.50 2.04
C VAL A 22 -8.95 -12.24 1.93
N LYS A 23 -9.08 -11.51 3.03
CA LYS A 23 -9.74 -10.20 3.09
C LYS A 23 -8.75 -9.04 3.21
N HIS A 24 -7.60 -9.29 3.83
CA HIS A 24 -6.54 -8.31 4.04
C HIS A 24 -5.19 -8.98 3.92
N PHE A 25 -4.27 -8.37 3.18
CA PHE A 25 -2.89 -8.82 3.07
C PHE A 25 -1.96 -7.62 2.96
N LEU A 26 -1.03 -7.47 3.91
CA LEU A 26 -0.03 -6.38 3.93
C LEU A 26 -0.61 -4.95 3.78
N GLY A 27 -1.84 -4.72 4.25
CA GLY A 27 -2.50 -3.40 4.11
C GLY A 27 -3.29 -3.22 2.81
N VAL A 28 -3.33 -4.25 1.95
CA VAL A 28 -4.26 -4.36 0.82
C VAL A 28 -5.52 -5.08 1.29
N GLN A 29 -6.67 -4.44 1.12
CA GLN A 29 -7.98 -5.07 1.24
C GLN A 29 -8.28 -5.81 -0.07
N VAL A 30 -8.71 -7.06 0.06
CA VAL A 30 -9.00 -7.95 -1.07
C VAL A 30 -10.48 -8.29 -1.03
N ALA A 31 -11.19 -8.01 -2.12
CA ALA A 31 -12.58 -8.37 -2.30
C ALA A 31 -12.71 -9.30 -3.51
N ARG A 32 -13.30 -10.48 -3.31
CA ARG A 32 -13.59 -11.40 -4.41
C ARG A 32 -14.81 -10.91 -5.18
N THR A 33 -14.70 -10.86 -6.50
CA THR A 33 -15.78 -10.51 -7.42
C THR A 33 -16.12 -11.69 -8.32
N GLN A 34 -17.21 -11.61 -9.09
CA GLN A 34 -17.57 -12.69 -10.02
C GLN A 34 -16.51 -12.95 -11.09
N GLY A 35 -15.72 -11.92 -11.45
CA GLY A 35 -14.68 -11.97 -12.48
C GLY A 35 -13.24 -12.01 -11.98
N GLY A 36 -13.01 -12.05 -10.66
CA GLY A 36 -11.65 -12.03 -10.10
C GLY A 36 -11.57 -11.40 -8.71
N PHE A 37 -10.63 -10.46 -8.55
CA PHE A 37 -10.39 -9.76 -7.29
C PHE A 37 -10.33 -8.24 -7.50
N SER A 38 -10.89 -7.51 -6.55
CA SER A 38 -10.71 -6.07 -6.40
C SER A 38 -9.76 -5.80 -5.24
N LEU A 39 -8.78 -4.93 -5.45
CA LEU A 39 -7.77 -4.57 -4.47
C LEU A 39 -7.96 -3.11 -4.03
N CYS A 40 -7.83 -2.83 -2.73
CA CYS A 40 -7.96 -1.48 -2.17
C CYS A 40 -6.97 -1.26 -1.03
N GLN A 41 -6.14 -0.21 -1.10
CA GLN A 41 -5.19 0.16 -0.03
C GLN A 41 -5.60 1.40 0.76
N ARG A 42 -6.89 1.78 0.73
CA ARG A 42 -7.37 3.01 1.39
C ARG A 42 -6.91 3.15 2.84
N SER A 43 -7.10 2.11 3.66
CA SER A 43 -6.68 2.16 5.07
C SER A 43 -5.17 2.25 5.26
N TYR A 44 -4.38 1.74 4.32
CA TYR A 44 -2.92 1.92 4.35
C TYR A 44 -2.54 3.37 4.03
N ILE A 45 -3.16 3.95 2.99
CA ILE A 45 -2.97 5.35 2.61
C ILE A 45 -3.35 6.28 3.76
N GLU A 46 -4.50 6.08 4.39
CA GLU A 46 -4.95 6.88 5.55
C GLU A 46 -3.96 6.79 6.72
N LYS A 47 -3.43 5.60 7.01
CA LYS A 47 -2.39 5.41 8.05
C LYS A 47 -1.07 6.10 7.68
N LEU A 48 -0.69 6.06 6.41
CA LEU A 48 0.52 6.73 5.94
C LEU A 48 0.39 8.25 6.08
N LEU A 49 -0.74 8.81 5.67
CA LEU A 49 -1.03 10.24 5.84
C LEU A 49 -0.99 10.66 7.30
N LEU A 50 -1.66 9.90 8.19
CA LEU A 50 -1.63 10.18 9.63
C LEU A 50 -0.21 10.13 10.21
N ARG A 51 0.59 9.15 9.80
CA ARG A 51 1.99 9.00 10.26
C ARG A 51 2.87 10.20 9.92
N PHE A 52 2.59 10.87 8.81
CA PHE A 52 3.34 12.05 8.34
C PHE A 52 2.56 13.36 8.52
N CYS A 53 1.54 13.38 9.39
CA CYS A 53 0.75 14.58 9.71
C CYS A 53 0.07 15.24 8.49
N MET A 54 -0.40 14.42 7.54
CA MET A 54 -1.08 14.82 6.31
C MET A 54 -2.56 14.38 6.27
N ASP A 55 -3.16 14.02 7.40
CA ASP A 55 -4.55 13.55 7.51
C ASP A 55 -5.59 14.62 7.11
N GLN A 56 -5.21 15.89 7.18
CA GLN A 56 -6.04 17.03 6.73
C GLN A 56 -5.73 17.50 5.30
N ALA A 57 -4.84 16.80 4.59
CA ALA A 57 -4.49 17.15 3.22
C ALA A 57 -5.71 17.01 2.28
N LYS A 58 -5.88 17.98 1.38
CA LYS A 58 -6.94 17.91 0.37
C LYS A 58 -6.58 16.88 -0.70
N GLY A 59 -7.54 16.02 -1.04
CA GLY A 59 -7.36 15.08 -2.13
C GLY A 59 -7.18 15.79 -3.48
N SER A 60 -6.26 15.27 -4.30
CA SER A 60 -6.08 15.70 -5.68
C SER A 60 -6.62 14.64 -6.64
N ARG A 61 -7.20 15.09 -7.76
CA ARG A 61 -7.61 14.20 -8.87
C ARG A 61 -6.45 13.84 -9.78
N ILE A 62 -5.36 14.61 -9.72
CA ILE A 62 -4.14 14.38 -10.48
C ILE A 62 -3.00 14.05 -9.50
N PRO A 63 -2.15 13.05 -9.81
CA PRO A 63 -1.04 12.66 -8.94
C PRO A 63 -0.06 13.79 -8.62
N MET A 64 0.21 14.64 -9.61
CA MET A 64 1.09 15.81 -9.52
C MET A 64 0.65 16.84 -10.55
N ASP A 65 0.93 18.11 -10.29
CA ASP A 65 0.71 19.20 -11.23
C ASP A 65 1.67 19.05 -12.44
N PRO A 66 1.18 18.97 -13.70
CA PRO A 66 2.04 18.90 -14.88
C PRO A 66 2.97 20.11 -15.05
N GLY A 67 2.61 21.25 -14.47
CA GLY A 67 3.40 22.47 -14.48
C GLY A 67 4.39 22.58 -13.31
N TYR A 68 4.50 21.54 -12.46
CA TYR A 68 5.39 21.57 -11.30
C TYR A 68 6.85 21.65 -11.76
N VAL A 69 7.48 22.80 -11.55
CA VAL A 69 8.92 22.99 -11.68
C VAL A 69 9.50 23.01 -10.27
N SER A 70 10.47 22.14 -10.00
CA SER A 70 11.18 22.14 -8.73
C SER A 70 11.98 23.45 -8.60
N HIS A 71 11.41 24.43 -7.92
CA HIS A 71 12.13 25.63 -7.53
C HIS A 71 13.15 25.21 -6.46
N LYS A 72 14.43 25.52 -6.67
CA LYS A 72 15.49 25.38 -5.66
C LYS A 72 15.33 26.38 -4.50
N GLU A 73 14.10 26.70 -4.12
CA GLU A 73 13.87 27.46 -2.90
C GLU A 73 14.25 26.57 -1.72
N GLU A 74 14.78 27.22 -0.67
CA GLU A 74 15.38 26.61 0.51
C GLU A 74 14.61 25.37 0.97
N MET A 75 15.09 24.20 0.53
CA MET A 75 14.58 22.94 1.03
C MET A 75 14.93 22.93 2.51
N THR A 76 13.94 23.11 3.37
CA THR A 76 14.07 22.78 4.78
C THR A 76 14.67 21.39 4.85
N GLN A 77 15.86 21.27 5.44
CA GLN A 77 16.53 19.99 5.55
C GLN A 77 15.55 18.99 6.14
N LEU A 78 15.34 17.88 5.41
CA LEU A 78 14.50 16.80 5.90
C LEU A 78 15.01 16.40 7.29
N PRO A 79 14.13 16.25 8.30
CA PRO A 79 14.55 16.09 9.70
C PRO A 79 15.47 14.88 9.92
N SER A 80 15.32 13.85 9.09
CA SER A 80 16.14 12.63 9.08
C SER A 80 16.02 11.90 7.74
N ASN A 81 17.12 11.27 7.29
CA ASN A 81 17.15 10.40 6.12
C ASN A 81 16.18 9.21 6.27
N GLU A 82 15.95 8.72 7.50
CA GLU A 82 15.03 7.62 7.77
C GLU A 82 13.57 7.99 7.49
N GLN A 83 13.17 9.22 7.83
CA GLN A 83 11.81 9.71 7.58
C GLN A 83 11.56 9.81 6.08
N PHE A 84 12.53 10.36 5.34
CA PHE A 84 12.47 10.44 3.88
C PHE A 84 12.32 9.05 3.24
N GLN A 85 13.21 8.12 3.57
CA GLN A 85 13.14 6.75 3.07
C GLN A 85 11.83 6.05 3.45
N SER A 86 11.30 6.33 4.64
CA SER A 86 10.02 5.77 5.07
C SER A 86 8.83 6.33 4.29
N VAL A 87 8.82 7.61 3.92
CA VAL A 87 7.77 8.20 3.06
C VAL A 87 7.87 7.58 1.67
N VAL A 88 9.06 7.61 1.06
CA VAL A 88 9.31 7.09 -0.28
C VAL A 88 8.94 5.61 -0.37
N GLY A 89 9.34 4.80 0.62
CA GLY A 89 8.98 3.38 0.67
C GLY A 89 7.46 3.16 0.78
N GLY A 90 6.75 4.00 1.54
CA GLY A 90 5.30 3.95 1.63
C GLY A 90 4.60 4.31 0.32
N LEU A 91 5.07 5.37 -0.36
CA LEU A 91 4.56 5.80 -1.66
C LEU A 91 4.82 4.75 -2.75
N LEU A 92 6.02 4.17 -2.77
CA LEU A 92 6.38 3.09 -3.68
C LEU A 92 5.50 1.85 -3.45
N TYR A 93 5.23 1.50 -2.19
CA TYR A 93 4.34 0.39 -1.88
C TYR A 93 2.92 0.63 -2.40
N ILE A 94 2.40 1.85 -2.28
CA ILE A 94 1.10 2.23 -2.81
C ILE A 94 1.08 2.17 -4.35
N SER A 95 2.14 2.69 -5.00
CA SER A 95 2.22 2.80 -6.45
C SER A 95 2.30 1.42 -7.14
N VAL A 96 3.07 0.50 -6.56
CA VAL A 96 3.23 -0.86 -7.09
C VAL A 96 1.96 -1.70 -6.98
N ASN A 97 1.15 -1.49 -5.92
CA ASN A 97 0.06 -2.42 -5.61
C ASN A 97 -1.33 -1.97 -6.10
N THR A 98 -1.71 -0.70 -5.91
CA THR A 98 -3.09 -0.26 -6.24
C THR A 98 -3.22 1.10 -6.91
N ARG A 99 -2.18 1.95 -6.88
CA ARG A 99 -2.22 3.31 -7.44
C ARG A 99 -1.03 3.59 -8.37
N PRO A 100 -0.93 2.88 -9.51
CA PRO A 100 0.19 3.07 -10.44
C PRO A 100 0.27 4.51 -10.98
N ASP A 101 -0.83 5.26 -10.92
CA ASP A 101 -0.89 6.67 -11.32
C ASP A 101 0.03 7.58 -10.50
N ILE A 102 0.35 7.24 -9.25
CA ILE A 102 1.27 8.07 -8.43
C ILE A 102 2.75 7.73 -8.61
N ALA A 103 3.09 6.72 -9.43
CA ALA A 103 4.48 6.28 -9.59
C ALA A 103 5.41 7.35 -10.18
N ILE A 104 4.89 8.28 -10.98
CA ILE A 104 5.66 9.41 -11.53
C ILE A 104 5.92 10.48 -10.45
N SER A 105 5.11 10.49 -9.40
CA SER A 105 5.15 11.48 -8.31
C SER A 105 5.95 11.02 -7.09
N SER A 106 6.31 9.74 -7.03
CA SER A 106 7.05 9.09 -5.94
C SER A 106 8.53 8.93 -6.30
#